data_AF-A0A4Q6JCF4-F1
#
_entry.id   AF-A0A4Q6JCF4-F1
#
_cell.length_a   1.000
_cell.length_b   1.000
_cell.length_c   1.000
_cell.angle_alpha   90.00
_cell.angle_beta   90.00
_cell.angle_gamma   90.00
#
_symmetry.space_group_name_H-M   'P 1'
#
loop_
_entity.id
_entity.type
_entity.pdbx_description
1 polymer ?
#
loop_
_entity_poly.entity_id
_entity_poly.type
_entity_poly.pdbx_seq_one_letter_code
_entity_poly.pdbx_strand_id
1 'polypeptide(L)'
;MNIYKLFIIAAITLVVCLVIRADLQAPLISGQYGNFKDYDGQDKAYLFTVPEDGQMMRLEIKGRLPLNSWKAIDIEIFDPDGHYLFSYSDELWAETGHDSDGKWTEYRDYTHHDVHFPKKGQYSAYVSSTFGPNKRAEHFSYTFRIIPIKGNSNFMLPLLWISGFIGGVALFVMLHRLEAKREGTDITYKPINKLNPEAIKAMESRISVWPIVLLFLAPVLFFSFLAYGKGDKEQDWQVYSYHHLTISVDKQLREQSIGSAGFRSRGGPGGK
;
A
#
# COMPACT_ATOMS: atom_id res chain seq x y z
N MET A 1 -3.52 -1.29 -35.60
CA MET A 1 -2.52 -1.85 -34.67
C MET A 1 -2.81 -3.32 -34.43
N ASN A 2 -1.78 -4.16 -34.40
CA ASN A 2 -1.92 -5.59 -34.14
C ASN A 2 -2.26 -5.84 -32.65
N ILE A 3 -3.33 -6.59 -32.37
CA ILE A 3 -3.78 -6.95 -31.01
C ILE A 3 -2.66 -7.59 -30.18
N TYR A 4 -1.79 -8.39 -30.82
CA TYR A 4 -0.63 -9.00 -30.17
C TYR A 4 0.37 -7.96 -29.68
N LYS A 5 0.59 -6.87 -30.44
CA LYS A 5 1.50 -5.79 -30.04
C LYS A 5 0.95 -5.01 -28.85
N LEU A 6 -0.36 -4.74 -28.85
CA LEU A 6 -1.02 -4.07 -27.72
C LEU A 6 -0.94 -4.91 -26.45
N PHE A 7 -1.22 -6.21 -26.55
CA PHE A 7 -1.09 -7.15 -25.44
C PHE A 7 0.33 -7.15 -24.87
N ILE A 8 1.35 -7.26 -25.73
CA ILE A 8 2.76 -7.27 -25.29
C ILE A 8 3.13 -5.96 -24.58
N ILE A 9 2.75 -4.79 -25.12
CA ILE A 9 3.05 -3.50 -24.49
C ILE A 9 2.35 -3.38 -23.12
N ALA A 10 1.08 -3.76 -23.03
CA ALA A 10 0.33 -3.73 -21.78
C ALA A 10 0.91 -4.69 -20.73
N ALA A 11 1.28 -5.90 -21.13
CA ALA A 11 1.90 -6.90 -20.27
C ALA A 11 3.27 -6.45 -19.74
N ILE A 12 4.14 -5.90 -20.62
CA ILE A 12 5.42 -5.33 -20.21
C ILE A 12 5.21 -4.18 -19.22
N THR A 13 4.26 -3.28 -19.51
CA THR A 13 3.95 -2.15 -18.63
C THR A 13 3.48 -2.61 -17.26
N LEU A 14 2.61 -3.62 -17.21
CA LEU A 14 2.15 -4.23 -15.97
C LEU A 14 3.32 -4.78 -15.16
N VAL A 15 4.20 -5.57 -15.78
CA VAL A 15 5.40 -6.12 -15.13
C VAL A 15 6.31 -5.03 -14.62
N VAL A 16 6.58 -3.99 -15.42
CA VAL A 16 7.41 -2.85 -15.00
C VAL A 16 6.80 -2.15 -13.79
N CYS A 17 5.49 -1.89 -13.80
CA CYS A 17 4.82 -1.27 -12.65
C CYS A 17 4.89 -2.16 -11.39
N LEU A 18 4.79 -3.49 -11.54
CA LEU A 18 4.95 -4.43 -10.41
C LEU A 18 6.37 -4.39 -9.84
N VAL A 19 7.39 -4.34 -10.70
CA VAL A 19 8.79 -4.25 -10.29
C VAL A 19 9.06 -2.92 -9.57
N ILE A 20 8.61 -1.80 -10.13
CA ILE A 20 8.77 -0.47 -9.51
C ILE A 20 8.03 -0.42 -8.16
N ARG A 21 6.82 -0.99 -8.10
CA ARG A 21 6.07 -1.08 -6.85
C ARG A 21 6.82 -1.88 -5.79
N ALA A 22 7.39 -3.03 -6.16
CA ALA A 22 8.18 -3.84 -5.25
C ALA A 22 9.43 -3.09 -4.76
N ASP A 23 10.10 -2.33 -5.63
CA ASP A 23 11.24 -1.50 -5.25
C ASP A 23 10.84 -0.37 -4.29
N LEU A 24 9.76 0.36 -4.58
CA LEU A 24 9.24 1.42 -3.71
C LEU A 24 8.91 0.93 -2.30
N GLN A 25 8.38 -0.30 -2.20
CA GLN A 25 8.03 -0.94 -0.93
C GLN A 25 9.22 -1.58 -0.21
N ALA A 26 10.40 -1.61 -0.84
CA ALA A 26 11.60 -2.17 -0.26
C ALA A 26 12.07 -1.29 0.92
N PRO A 27 12.42 -1.91 2.06
CA PRO A 27 12.94 -1.17 3.19
C PRO A 27 14.35 -0.66 2.91
N LEU A 28 14.67 0.57 3.33
CA LEU A 28 16.02 1.14 3.21
C LEU A 28 17.00 0.51 4.22
N ILE A 29 16.48 0.04 5.35
CA ILE A 29 17.25 -0.61 6.41
C ILE A 29 16.49 -1.84 6.92
N SER A 30 17.22 -2.88 7.31
CA SER A 30 16.64 -3.97 8.10
C SER A 30 16.45 -3.47 9.54
N GLY A 31 15.29 -2.88 9.83
CA GLY A 31 14.94 -2.44 11.18
C GLY A 31 14.80 -3.62 12.15
N GLN A 32 15.04 -3.37 13.44
CA GLN A 32 14.73 -4.33 14.50
C GLN A 32 13.23 -4.30 14.79
N TYR A 33 12.66 -5.47 15.10
CA TYR A 33 11.27 -5.56 15.55
C TYR A 33 11.21 -5.25 17.05
N GLY A 34 10.30 -4.36 17.44
CA GLY A 34 9.86 -4.22 18.81
C GLY A 34 9.01 -5.42 19.21
N ASN A 35 9.30 -6.02 20.37
CA ASN A 35 8.49 -7.09 20.93
C ASN A 35 7.39 -6.49 21.82
N PHE A 36 6.14 -6.93 21.65
CA PHE A 36 5.03 -6.42 22.44
C PHE A 36 5.31 -6.45 23.96
N LYS A 37 6.01 -7.46 24.48
CA LYS A 37 6.28 -7.58 25.93
C LYS A 37 7.00 -6.38 26.53
N ASP A 38 7.79 -5.69 25.71
CA ASP A 38 8.63 -4.59 26.17
C ASP A 38 7.93 -3.23 26.06
N TYR A 39 6.86 -3.12 25.26
CA TYR A 39 6.26 -1.83 24.86
C TYR A 39 4.75 -1.76 25.09
N ASP A 40 4.02 -2.87 24.93
CA ASP A 40 2.55 -2.93 24.95
C ASP A 40 1.98 -2.51 26.31
N GLY A 41 1.30 -1.36 26.34
CA GLY A 41 0.74 -0.78 27.57
C GLY A 41 1.79 -0.35 28.60
N GLN A 42 3.06 -0.28 28.20
CA GLN A 42 4.17 0.19 29.02
C GLN A 42 4.45 1.66 28.74
N ASP A 43 4.89 2.40 29.75
CA ASP A 43 5.41 3.77 29.59
C ASP A 43 6.86 3.74 29.08
N LYS A 44 7.07 3.03 27.96
CA LYS A 44 8.36 2.87 27.32
C LYS A 44 8.23 3.21 25.85
N ALA A 45 8.89 4.27 25.43
CA ALA A 45 8.94 4.67 24.02
C ALA A 45 9.77 3.69 23.18
N TYR A 46 9.21 3.31 22.02
CA TYR A 46 9.96 2.74 20.90
C TYR A 46 10.55 3.88 20.06
N LEU A 47 11.88 4.02 20.08
CA LEU A 47 12.56 5.08 19.34
C LEU A 47 12.86 4.62 17.91
N PHE A 48 12.58 5.48 16.94
CA PHE A 48 12.91 5.24 15.53
C PHE A 48 13.43 6.50 14.87
N THR A 49 14.25 6.33 13.83
CA THR A 49 14.88 7.46 13.13
C THR A 49 14.25 7.62 11.75
N VAL A 50 13.81 8.85 11.47
CA VAL A 50 13.44 9.30 10.13
C VAL A 50 14.70 9.88 9.49
N PRO A 51 15.27 9.24 8.45
CA PRO A 51 16.58 9.62 7.91
C PRO A 51 16.60 10.95 7.16
N GLU A 52 15.50 11.30 6.48
CA GLU A 52 15.41 12.46 5.59
C GLU A 52 14.03 13.13 5.71
N ASP A 53 13.98 14.42 5.37
CA ASP A 53 12.74 15.18 5.32
C ASP A 53 11.83 14.61 4.21
N GLY A 54 10.53 14.53 4.48
CA GLY A 54 9.57 13.90 3.57
C GLY A 54 9.81 12.41 3.34
N GLN A 55 10.50 11.70 4.25
CA GLN A 55 10.76 10.28 4.10
C GLN A 55 9.48 9.44 4.32
N MET A 56 9.22 8.50 3.41
CA MET A 56 8.16 7.52 3.57
C MET A 56 8.56 6.48 4.61
N MET A 57 7.71 6.29 5.61
CA MET A 57 7.87 5.33 6.69
C MET A 57 6.73 4.31 6.65
N ARG A 58 7.05 3.07 6.98
CA ARG A 58 6.09 1.99 7.14
C ARG A 58 6.01 1.59 8.60
N LEU A 59 4.81 1.65 9.16
CA LEU A 59 4.45 1.09 10.45
C LEU A 59 3.91 -0.30 10.19
N GLU A 60 4.59 -1.35 10.63
CA GLU A 60 4.19 -2.74 10.45
C GLU A 60 3.82 -3.38 11.78
N ILE A 61 2.75 -4.17 11.77
CA ILE A 61 2.35 -5.04 12.88
C ILE A 61 2.23 -6.46 12.32
N LYS A 62 2.84 -7.41 13.02
CA LYS A 62 2.84 -8.82 12.65
C LYS A 62 2.65 -9.70 13.87
N GLY A 63 1.71 -10.62 13.81
CA GLY A 63 1.45 -11.57 14.90
C GLY A 63 0.39 -12.59 14.49
N ARG A 64 0.49 -13.80 15.03
CA ARG A 64 -0.49 -14.86 14.77
C ARG A 64 -1.33 -15.11 16.01
N LEU A 65 -2.63 -14.86 15.90
CA LEU A 65 -3.58 -15.02 16.99
C LEU A 65 -4.21 -16.43 17.03
N PRO A 66 -4.73 -16.86 18.18
CA PRO A 66 -5.52 -18.08 18.28
C PRO A 66 -6.86 -17.90 17.57
N LEU A 67 -7.43 -19.00 17.09
CA LEU A 67 -8.73 -18.98 16.41
C LEU A 67 -9.82 -18.34 17.27
N ASN A 68 -10.74 -17.63 16.59
CA ASN A 68 -11.84 -16.88 17.15
C ASN A 68 -11.36 -15.85 18.18
N SER A 69 -10.39 -15.04 17.76
CA SER A 69 -9.89 -13.94 18.56
C SER A 69 -9.39 -12.79 17.71
N TRP A 70 -9.40 -11.60 18.31
CA TRP A 70 -8.88 -10.38 17.72
C TRP A 70 -8.09 -9.59 18.76
N LYS A 71 -7.13 -8.80 18.27
CA LYS A 71 -6.33 -7.87 19.04
C LYS A 71 -6.20 -6.60 18.21
N ALA A 72 -6.65 -5.47 18.75
CA ALA A 72 -6.42 -4.15 18.17
C ALA A 72 -5.15 -3.57 18.77
N ILE A 73 -4.28 -3.04 17.93
CA ILE A 73 -3.00 -2.45 18.32
C ILE A 73 -3.03 -0.98 17.90
N ASP A 74 -2.75 -0.12 18.87
CA ASP A 74 -2.64 1.33 18.69
C ASP A 74 -1.17 1.73 18.84
N ILE A 75 -0.67 2.51 17.89
CA ILE A 75 0.69 3.06 17.86
C ILE A 75 0.59 4.58 17.80
N GLU A 76 0.85 5.23 18.92
CA GLU A 76 0.88 6.69 19.03
C GLU A 76 2.25 7.22 18.64
N ILE A 77 2.29 8.18 17.73
CA ILE A 77 3.53 8.73 17.17
C ILE A 77 3.77 10.15 17.67
N PHE A 78 4.98 10.38 18.15
CA PHE A 78 5.45 11.67 18.62
C PHE A 78 6.70 12.11 17.87
N ASP A 79 6.78 13.40 17.59
CA ASP A 79 7.90 14.02 16.90
C ASP A 79 9.14 14.17 17.81
N PRO A 80 10.29 14.63 17.26
CA PRO A 80 11.52 14.79 18.05
C PRO A 80 11.41 15.76 19.21
N ASP A 81 10.47 16.70 19.17
CA ASP A 81 10.22 17.67 20.23
C ASP A 81 9.17 17.16 21.25
N GLY A 82 8.68 15.92 21.06
CA GLY A 82 7.70 15.28 21.93
C GLY A 82 6.26 15.74 21.68
N HIS A 83 5.97 16.32 20.51
CA HIS A 83 4.62 16.63 20.10
C HIS A 83 3.91 15.40 19.53
N TYR A 84 2.68 15.16 19.99
CA TYR A 84 1.83 14.13 19.42
C TYR A 84 1.44 14.49 17.98
N LEU A 85 1.59 13.54 17.06
CA LEU A 85 1.24 13.69 15.65
C LEU A 85 -0.09 13.00 15.32
N PHE A 86 -0.14 11.69 15.51
CA PHE A 86 -1.29 10.85 15.22
C PHE A 86 -1.16 9.49 15.93
N SER A 87 -2.24 8.72 15.95
CA SER A 87 -2.24 7.30 16.31
C SER A 87 -2.58 6.45 15.09
N TYR A 88 -1.84 5.37 14.89
CA TYR A 88 -2.16 4.30 13.95
C TYR A 88 -2.80 3.14 14.69
N SER A 89 -4.06 2.83 14.37
CA SER A 89 -4.85 1.77 14.97
C SER A 89 -5.23 0.73 13.92
N ASP A 90 -4.93 -0.53 14.18
CA ASP A 90 -5.33 -1.63 13.30
C ASP A 90 -5.42 -2.95 14.07
N GLU A 91 -6.02 -3.96 13.44
CA GLU A 91 -6.34 -5.23 14.08
C GLU A 91 -5.63 -6.43 13.46
N LEU A 92 -5.21 -7.33 14.34
CA LEU A 92 -4.93 -8.73 13.99
C LEU A 92 -6.13 -9.56 14.43
N TRP A 93 -6.52 -10.55 13.62
CA TRP A 93 -7.62 -11.45 13.97
C TRP A 93 -7.43 -12.84 13.35
N ALA A 94 -8.09 -13.82 13.93
CA ALA A 94 -8.17 -15.16 13.40
C ALA A 94 -9.59 -15.69 13.62
N GLU A 95 -10.20 -16.21 12.56
CA GLU A 95 -11.58 -16.71 12.57
C GLU A 95 -11.66 -18.11 11.98
N THR A 96 -12.62 -18.88 12.44
CA THR A 96 -12.97 -20.16 11.84
C THR A 96 -14.48 -20.33 11.82
N GLY A 97 -14.97 -20.94 10.75
CA GLY A 97 -16.38 -21.23 10.57
C GLY A 97 -16.62 -22.52 9.79
N HIS A 98 -17.89 -22.74 9.49
CA HIS A 98 -18.33 -23.87 8.68
C HIS A 98 -19.44 -23.40 7.75
N ASP A 99 -19.30 -23.69 6.46
CA ASP A 99 -20.30 -23.42 5.43
C ASP A 99 -20.51 -24.66 4.54
N SER A 100 -21.22 -24.52 3.42
CA SER A 100 -21.49 -25.61 2.48
C SER A 100 -20.24 -26.21 1.85
N ASP A 101 -19.14 -25.46 1.81
CA ASP A 101 -17.87 -25.87 1.21
C ASP A 101 -16.93 -26.51 2.25
N GLY A 102 -17.31 -26.47 3.53
CA GLY A 102 -16.68 -27.19 4.61
C GLY A 102 -16.22 -26.28 5.75
N LYS A 103 -15.21 -26.73 6.49
CA LYS A 103 -14.59 -25.91 7.54
C LYS A 103 -13.62 -24.93 6.91
N TRP A 104 -13.70 -23.67 7.30
CA TRP A 104 -12.77 -22.64 6.86
C TRP A 104 -12.03 -22.01 8.04
N THR A 105 -10.91 -21.38 7.73
CA THR A 105 -10.10 -20.64 8.68
C THR A 105 -9.46 -19.45 7.98
N GLU A 106 -9.63 -18.27 8.54
CA GLU A 106 -9.08 -17.02 8.02
C GLU A 106 -8.21 -16.34 9.08
N TYR A 107 -7.17 -15.65 8.62
CA TYR A 107 -6.24 -14.92 9.47
C TYR A 107 -5.94 -13.56 8.87
N ARG A 108 -5.85 -12.57 9.75
CA ARG A 108 -5.15 -11.32 9.51
C ARG A 108 -3.95 -11.26 10.45
N ASP A 109 -2.81 -11.75 9.97
CA ASP A 109 -1.57 -11.92 10.75
C ASP A 109 -0.52 -10.83 10.47
N TYR A 110 -0.81 -9.94 9.54
CA TYR A 110 0.03 -8.82 9.15
C TYR A 110 -0.83 -7.63 8.74
N THR A 111 -0.44 -6.45 9.21
CA THR A 111 -0.97 -5.20 8.71
C THR A 111 0.10 -4.12 8.71
N HIS A 112 -0.09 -3.08 7.90
CA HIS A 112 0.84 -1.97 7.83
C HIS A 112 0.15 -0.68 7.40
N HIS A 113 0.78 0.43 7.75
CA HIS A 113 0.45 1.75 7.24
C HIS A 113 1.71 2.46 6.74
N ASP A 114 1.60 3.02 5.54
CA ASP A 114 2.66 3.69 4.82
C ASP A 114 2.36 5.21 4.84
N VAL A 115 3.25 6.03 5.41
CA VAL A 115 3.02 7.46 5.63
C VAL A 115 4.31 8.29 5.51
N HIS A 116 4.20 9.50 4.99
CA HIS A 116 5.34 10.43 4.90
C HIS A 116 5.54 11.14 6.25
N PHE A 117 6.79 11.24 6.67
CA PHE A 117 7.16 12.06 7.81
C PHE A 117 7.80 13.37 7.29
N PRO A 118 7.32 14.55 7.73
CA PRO A 118 7.74 15.82 7.14
C PRO A 118 9.21 16.12 7.45
N LYS A 119 9.67 15.88 8.69
CA LYS A 119 11.00 16.22 9.15
C LYS A 119 11.83 14.98 9.49
N LYS A 120 13.12 15.02 9.21
CA LYS A 120 14.09 14.06 9.72
C LYS A 120 14.29 14.23 11.21
N GLY A 121 14.63 13.15 11.90
CA GLY A 121 14.90 13.19 13.33
C GLY A 121 14.64 11.88 14.02
N GLN A 122 14.81 11.87 15.34
CA GLN A 122 14.44 10.74 16.19
C GLN A 122 13.02 10.95 16.70
N TYR A 123 12.14 10.04 16.33
CA TYR A 123 10.75 10.03 16.74
C TYR A 123 10.56 8.97 17.83
N SER A 124 9.44 9.07 18.54
CA SER A 124 9.05 8.06 19.53
C SER A 124 7.66 7.53 19.23
N ALA A 125 7.47 6.24 19.50
CA ALA A 125 6.19 5.56 19.40
C ALA A 125 5.83 4.91 20.74
N TYR A 126 4.59 5.06 21.17
CA TYR A 126 4.02 4.33 22.29
C TYR A 126 3.01 3.33 21.74
N VAL A 127 3.04 2.12 22.27
CA VAL A 127 2.24 1.02 21.76
C VAL A 127 1.31 0.53 22.86
N SER A 128 0.04 0.42 22.53
CA SER A 128 -0.95 -0.22 23.39
C SER A 128 -1.80 -1.17 22.58
N SER A 129 -2.46 -2.10 23.26
CA SER A 129 -3.38 -3.00 22.60
C SER A 129 -4.59 -3.29 23.46
N THR A 130 -5.68 -3.58 22.78
CA THR A 130 -6.91 -4.08 23.36
C THR A 130 -7.25 -5.41 22.69
N PHE A 131 -7.96 -6.28 23.40
CA PHE A 131 -8.27 -7.61 22.91
C PHE A 131 -9.73 -7.96 23.14
N GLY A 132 -10.24 -8.85 22.28
CA GLY A 132 -11.61 -9.33 22.38
C GLY A 132 -11.89 -10.15 23.64
N PRO A 133 -13.14 -10.61 23.82
CA PRO A 133 -13.56 -11.35 25.03
C PRO A 133 -12.78 -12.65 25.28
N ASN A 134 -12.10 -13.17 24.25
CA ASN A 134 -11.24 -14.34 24.36
C ASN A 134 -9.91 -13.98 25.04
N LYS A 135 -9.83 -14.21 26.36
CA LYS A 135 -8.62 -13.98 27.18
C LYS A 135 -7.36 -14.66 26.66
N ARG A 136 -7.46 -15.67 25.79
CA ARG A 136 -6.27 -16.26 25.18
C ARG A 136 -5.49 -15.22 24.38
N ALA A 137 -6.16 -14.30 23.68
CA ALA A 137 -5.53 -13.27 22.86
C ALA A 137 -4.65 -12.29 23.65
N GLU A 138 -4.93 -12.11 24.95
CA GLU A 138 -4.15 -11.25 25.85
C GLU A 138 -2.66 -11.63 25.86
N HIS A 139 -2.38 -12.93 25.93
CA HIS A 139 -1.02 -13.46 26.07
C HIS A 139 -0.32 -13.74 24.74
N PHE A 140 -0.98 -13.52 23.59
CA PHE A 140 -0.37 -13.77 22.29
C PHE A 140 0.55 -12.63 21.87
N SER A 141 1.71 -13.05 21.36
CA SER A 141 2.76 -12.16 20.94
C SER A 141 2.51 -11.59 19.56
N TYR A 142 2.64 -10.27 19.46
CA TYR A 142 2.88 -9.59 18.20
C TYR A 142 4.24 -8.89 18.24
N THR A 143 4.70 -8.56 17.05
CA THR A 143 5.88 -7.75 16.81
C THR A 143 5.47 -6.57 15.96
N PHE A 144 6.12 -5.44 16.16
CA PHE A 144 5.91 -4.27 15.33
C PHE A 144 7.26 -3.70 14.92
N ARG A 145 7.28 -2.92 13.84
CA ARG A 145 8.45 -2.14 13.46
C ARG A 145 8.03 -0.90 12.70
N ILE A 146 8.84 0.14 12.82
CA ILE A 146 8.69 1.38 12.06
C ILE A 146 9.97 1.56 11.26
N ILE A 147 9.86 1.52 9.93
CA ILE A 147 11.03 1.48 9.04
C ILE A 147 10.86 2.41 7.82
N PRO A 148 11.94 3.03 7.34
CA PRO A 148 11.89 3.80 6.11
C PRO A 148 11.80 2.88 4.87
N ILE A 149 10.94 3.25 3.92
CA ILE A 149 10.79 2.60 2.61
C ILE A 149 11.13 3.56 1.47
N LYS A 150 11.44 3.06 0.28
CA LYS A 150 11.94 3.92 -0.81
C LYS A 150 10.95 4.98 -1.31
N GLY A 151 9.64 4.72 -1.22
CA GLY A 151 8.64 5.70 -1.64
C GLY A 151 7.21 5.19 -1.57
N ASN A 152 6.30 5.93 -2.21
CA ASN A 152 4.87 5.64 -2.17
C ASN A 152 4.43 4.78 -3.35
N SER A 153 4.18 3.49 -3.09
CA SER A 153 3.69 2.54 -4.09
C SER A 153 2.30 2.85 -4.66
N ASN A 154 1.48 3.66 -3.98
CA ASN A 154 0.09 3.87 -4.39
C ASN A 154 -0.02 4.65 -5.70
N PHE A 155 0.99 5.44 -6.06
CA PHE A 155 1.08 6.10 -7.37
C PHE A 155 1.14 5.10 -8.54
N MET A 156 1.59 3.86 -8.32
CA MET A 156 1.64 2.83 -9.38
C MET A 156 0.29 2.12 -9.59
N LEU A 157 -0.63 2.16 -8.61
CA LEU A 157 -1.87 1.39 -8.65
C LEU A 157 -2.76 1.70 -9.87
N PRO A 158 -2.99 2.97 -10.25
CA PRO A 158 -3.82 3.27 -11.43
C PRO A 158 -3.25 2.67 -12.71
N LEU A 159 -1.93 2.76 -12.90
CA LEU A 159 -1.25 2.22 -14.07
C LEU A 159 -1.30 0.69 -14.11
N LEU A 160 -1.17 0.03 -12.96
CA LEU A 160 -1.35 -1.42 -12.84
C LEU A 160 -2.75 -1.85 -13.27
N TRP A 161 -3.80 -1.18 -12.77
CA TRP A 161 -5.17 -1.51 -13.13
C TRP A 161 -5.47 -1.26 -14.60
N ILE A 162 -5.05 -0.11 -15.14
CA ILE A 162 -5.28 0.23 -16.55
C ILE A 162 -4.55 -0.75 -17.47
N SER A 163 -3.26 -1.02 -17.21
CA SER A 163 -2.47 -1.96 -18.02
C SER A 163 -3.00 -3.39 -17.91
N GLY A 164 -3.40 -3.83 -16.72
CA GLY A 164 -4.02 -5.13 -16.50
C GLY A 164 -5.36 -5.29 -17.23
N PHE A 165 -6.22 -4.26 -17.18
CA PHE A 165 -7.49 -4.28 -17.90
C PHE A 165 -7.28 -4.35 -19.42
N ILE A 166 -6.43 -3.48 -19.99
CA ILE A 166 -6.12 -3.48 -21.42
C ILE A 166 -5.51 -4.82 -21.85
N GLY A 167 -4.57 -5.34 -21.06
CA GLY A 167 -3.96 -6.65 -21.29
C GLY A 167 -4.97 -7.79 -21.26
N GLY A 168 -5.89 -7.78 -20.28
CA GLY A 168 -6.96 -8.77 -20.15
C GLY A 168 -7.93 -8.76 -21.32
N VAL A 169 -8.40 -7.59 -21.77
CA VAL A 169 -9.26 -7.47 -22.96
C VAL A 169 -8.52 -7.93 -24.21
N ALA A 170 -7.25 -7.55 -24.38
CA ALA A 170 -6.47 -7.96 -25.54
C ALA A 170 -6.26 -9.48 -25.57
N LEU A 171 -5.98 -10.09 -24.41
CA LEU A 171 -5.87 -11.54 -24.26
C LEU A 171 -7.19 -12.24 -24.59
N PHE A 172 -8.31 -11.75 -24.06
CA PHE A 172 -9.64 -12.31 -24.35
C PHE A 172 -9.95 -12.30 -25.84
N VAL A 173 -9.71 -11.17 -26.52
CA VAL A 173 -9.88 -11.07 -27.99
C VAL A 173 -8.95 -12.03 -28.74
N MET A 174 -7.71 -12.21 -28.26
CA MET A 174 -6.78 -13.17 -28.85
C MET A 174 -7.28 -14.62 -28.70
N LEU A 175 -7.72 -15.02 -27.52
CA LEU A 175 -8.25 -16.36 -27.25
C LEU A 175 -9.51 -16.65 -28.07
N HIS A 176 -10.47 -15.72 -28.08
CA HIS A 176 -11.68 -15.86 -28.90
C HIS A 176 -11.35 -15.98 -30.40
N ARG A 177 -10.33 -15.26 -30.90
CA ARG A 177 -9.89 -15.41 -32.30
C ARG A 177 -9.21 -16.74 -32.57
N LEU A 178 -8.51 -17.31 -31.59
CA LEU A 178 -7.90 -18.64 -31.72
C LEU A 178 -8.97 -19.74 -31.70
N GLU A 179 -9.98 -19.62 -30.86
CA GLU A 179 -11.12 -20.54 -30.79
C GLU A 179 -11.96 -20.48 -32.07
N ALA A 180 -12.33 -19.28 -32.55
CA ALA A 180 -13.07 -19.14 -33.80
C ALA A 180 -12.32 -19.70 -35.01
N LYS A 181 -10.98 -19.62 -35.01
CA LYS A 181 -10.16 -20.30 -36.04
C LYS A 181 -10.18 -21.81 -35.91
N ARG A 182 -10.33 -22.35 -34.70
CA ARG A 182 -10.39 -23.79 -34.41
C ARG A 182 -11.77 -24.37 -34.71
N GLU A 183 -12.84 -23.57 -34.62
CA GLU A 183 -14.19 -23.96 -35.06
C GLU A 183 -14.37 -23.81 -36.58
N GLY A 184 -13.72 -22.83 -37.20
CA GLY A 184 -13.73 -22.61 -38.65
C GLY A 184 -12.87 -23.57 -39.48
N THR A 185 -12.33 -24.66 -38.91
CA THR A 185 -11.57 -25.69 -39.63
C THR A 185 -12.44 -26.76 -40.31
N ASP A 186 -13.76 -26.61 -40.36
CA ASP A 186 -14.57 -27.29 -41.37
C ASP A 186 -14.33 -26.60 -42.72
N ILE A 187 -13.37 -27.16 -43.47
CA ILE A 187 -12.83 -26.60 -44.70
C ILE A 187 -13.92 -26.54 -45.78
N THR A 188 -14.60 -25.40 -45.89
CA THR A 188 -15.28 -25.02 -47.15
C THR A 188 -14.32 -24.14 -47.94
N TYR A 189 -13.76 -24.71 -49.01
CA TYR A 189 -12.89 -24.01 -49.95
C TYR A 189 -13.67 -22.84 -50.59
N LYS A 190 -13.30 -21.61 -50.22
CA LYS A 190 -13.65 -20.40 -50.98
C LYS A 190 -12.45 -20.01 -51.84
N PRO A 191 -12.59 -19.92 -53.17
CA PRO A 191 -11.48 -19.54 -54.04
C PRO A 191 -10.98 -18.14 -53.66
N ILE A 192 -9.65 -18.01 -53.61
CA ILE A 192 -8.96 -16.76 -53.28
C ILE A 192 -9.20 -15.77 -54.43
N ASN A 193 -10.18 -14.89 -54.28
CA ASN A 193 -10.17 -13.64 -55.01
C ASN A 193 -8.94 -12.87 -54.51
N LYS A 194 -7.96 -12.64 -55.40
CA LYS A 194 -6.79 -11.80 -55.10
C LYS A 194 -7.31 -10.49 -54.51
N LEU A 195 -6.95 -10.18 -53.25
CA LEU A 195 -7.31 -8.92 -52.65
C LEU A 195 -6.84 -7.78 -53.56
N ASN A 196 -7.75 -6.87 -53.88
CA ASN A 196 -7.44 -5.67 -54.64
C ASN A 196 -6.26 -4.94 -53.93
N PRO A 197 -5.19 -4.52 -54.64
CA PRO A 197 -4.06 -3.82 -54.05
C PRO A 197 -4.44 -2.62 -53.16
N GLU A 198 -5.59 -1.97 -53.40
CA GLU A 198 -6.13 -0.93 -52.54
C GLU A 198 -6.59 -1.44 -51.16
N ALA A 199 -7.18 -2.64 -51.10
CA ALA A 199 -7.57 -3.29 -49.85
C ALA A 199 -6.34 -3.75 -49.04
N ILE A 200 -5.27 -4.18 -49.73
CA ILE A 200 -3.98 -4.51 -49.11
C ILE A 200 -3.34 -3.24 -48.52
N LYS A 201 -3.37 -2.12 -49.26
CA LYS A 201 -2.91 -0.80 -48.78
C LYS A 201 -3.73 -0.27 -47.61
N ALA A 202 -5.05 -0.55 -47.58
CA ALA A 202 -5.92 -0.16 -46.47
C ALA A 202 -5.69 -1.00 -45.20
N MET A 203 -5.18 -2.23 -45.34
CA MET A 203 -4.81 -3.11 -44.21
C MET A 203 -3.42 -2.80 -43.63
N GLU A 204 -2.54 -2.12 -44.36
CA GLU A 204 -1.29 -1.56 -43.83
C GLU A 204 -1.60 -0.40 -42.88
N SER A 205 -1.88 -0.72 -41.60
CA SER A 205 -2.04 0.32 -40.59
C SER A 205 -0.72 1.09 -40.43
N ARG A 206 -0.64 2.28 -41.02
CA ARG A 206 0.50 3.23 -41.00
C ARG A 206 0.86 3.81 -39.63
N ILE A 207 0.22 3.36 -38.56
CA ILE A 207 0.50 3.88 -37.22
C ILE A 207 1.79 3.24 -36.73
N SER A 208 2.86 4.03 -36.68
CA SER A 208 4.14 3.67 -36.07
C SER A 208 3.90 3.15 -34.65
N VAL A 209 4.71 2.19 -34.18
CA VAL A 209 4.55 1.59 -32.84
C VAL A 209 5.00 2.55 -31.73
N TRP A 210 5.89 3.50 -32.07
CA TRP A 210 6.52 4.43 -31.13
C TRP A 210 5.57 5.34 -30.33
N PRO A 211 4.54 5.97 -30.91
CA PRO A 211 3.58 6.78 -30.16
C PRO A 211 2.87 5.99 -29.06
N ILE A 212 2.64 4.70 -29.28
CA ILE A 212 1.90 3.83 -28.37
C ILE A 212 2.82 3.35 -27.25
N VAL A 213 4.07 3.02 -27.58
CA VAL A 213 5.09 2.77 -26.56
C VAL A 213 5.28 3.99 -25.67
N LEU A 214 5.36 5.20 -26.25
CA LEU A 214 5.46 6.44 -25.49
C LEU A 214 4.23 6.69 -24.61
N LEU A 215 3.03 6.37 -25.10
CA LEU A 215 1.79 6.50 -24.32
C LEU A 215 1.76 5.63 -23.07
N PHE A 216 2.43 4.47 -23.07
CA PHE A 216 2.54 3.62 -21.88
C PHE A 216 3.75 4.01 -21.01
N LEU A 217 4.89 4.33 -21.63
CA LEU A 217 6.14 4.55 -20.91
C LEU A 217 6.23 5.94 -20.26
N ALA A 218 5.71 6.99 -20.91
CA ALA A 218 5.75 8.34 -20.34
C ALA A 218 4.95 8.46 -19.03
N PRO A 219 3.72 7.91 -18.91
CA PRO A 219 3.03 7.86 -17.63
C PRO A 219 3.80 7.05 -16.58
N VAL A 220 4.36 5.89 -16.93
CA VAL A 220 5.15 5.10 -15.98
C VAL A 220 6.31 5.93 -15.42
N LEU A 221 7.08 6.61 -16.28
CA LEU A 221 8.18 7.47 -15.84
C LEU A 221 7.68 8.62 -14.95
N PHE A 222 6.61 9.30 -15.35
CA PHE A 222 6.04 10.41 -14.60
C PHE A 222 5.55 9.99 -13.21
N PHE A 223 4.74 8.93 -13.13
CA PHE A 223 4.27 8.42 -11.84
C PHE A 223 5.40 7.83 -11.01
N SER A 224 6.44 7.27 -11.63
CA SER A 224 7.62 6.78 -10.90
C SER A 224 8.36 7.95 -10.25
N PHE A 225 8.55 9.04 -10.98
CA PHE A 225 9.14 10.27 -10.42
C PHE A 225 8.35 10.78 -9.21
N LEU A 226 7.02 10.81 -9.29
CA LEU A 226 6.18 11.17 -8.14
C LEU A 226 6.28 10.18 -6.98
N ALA A 227 6.35 8.87 -7.28
CA ALA A 227 6.38 7.81 -6.27
C ALA A 227 7.68 7.83 -5.44
N TYR A 228 8.81 8.17 -6.04
CA TYR A 228 10.10 8.37 -5.36
C TYR A 228 10.27 9.77 -4.77
N GLY A 229 9.36 10.69 -5.08
CA GLY A 229 9.42 12.06 -4.58
C GLY A 229 9.25 12.11 -3.06
N LYS A 230 10.19 12.77 -2.38
CA LYS A 230 10.11 13.08 -0.95
C LYS A 230 9.58 14.51 -0.82
N GLY A 231 8.40 14.67 -0.24
CA GLY A 231 7.77 15.97 -0.06
C GLY A 231 7.94 16.46 1.37
N ASP A 232 8.55 17.64 1.55
CA ASP A 232 8.72 18.31 2.86
C ASP A 232 7.60 19.34 3.10
N LYS A 233 6.34 18.94 2.87
CA LYS A 233 5.22 19.80 3.25
C LYS A 233 4.80 19.41 4.65
N GLU A 234 4.74 20.38 5.55
CA GLU A 234 4.12 20.16 6.86
C GLU A 234 2.74 19.54 6.67
N GLN A 235 2.55 18.39 7.30
CA GLN A 235 1.37 17.57 7.12
C GLN A 235 0.36 17.91 8.20
N ASP A 236 -0.83 18.35 7.79
CA ASP A 236 -1.95 18.46 8.72
C ASP A 236 -2.50 17.06 8.99
N TRP A 237 -2.05 16.48 10.11
CA TRP A 237 -2.45 15.15 10.56
C TRP A 237 -3.96 15.02 10.78
N GLN A 238 -4.65 16.11 11.14
CA GLN A 238 -6.09 16.08 11.33
C GLN A 238 -6.80 15.87 9.99
N VAL A 239 -6.43 16.64 8.96
CA VAL A 239 -6.95 16.45 7.60
C VAL A 239 -6.55 15.09 7.05
N TYR A 240 -5.33 14.63 7.34
CA TYR A 240 -4.87 13.30 6.92
C TYR A 240 -5.74 12.18 7.51
N SER A 241 -6.11 12.27 8.80
CA SER A 241 -6.94 11.26 9.46
C SER A 241 -8.34 11.11 8.83
N TYR A 242 -8.94 12.19 8.30
CA TYR A 242 -10.24 12.12 7.63
C TYR A 242 -10.25 11.25 6.38
N HIS A 243 -9.08 11.01 5.78
CA HIS A 243 -8.95 10.15 4.59
C HIS A 243 -8.41 8.75 4.92
N HIS A 244 -8.09 8.45 6.18
CA HIS A 244 -7.47 7.20 6.60
C HIS A 244 -8.16 6.62 7.83
N LEU A 245 -8.93 5.54 7.64
CA LEU A 245 -9.73 4.91 8.70
C LEU A 245 -8.90 4.35 9.87
N THR A 246 -7.64 4.01 9.63
CA THR A 246 -6.71 3.48 10.63
C THR A 246 -5.87 4.56 11.31
N ILE A 247 -6.08 5.84 10.98
CA ILE A 247 -5.33 6.95 11.55
C ILE A 247 -6.30 7.85 12.29
N SER A 248 -5.96 8.19 13.54
CA SER A 248 -6.71 9.12 14.36
C SER A 248 -5.80 10.20 14.92
N VAL A 249 -6.38 11.36 15.24
CA VAL A 249 -5.69 12.46 15.92
C VAL A 249 -6.50 12.84 17.14
N ASP A 250 -6.00 12.49 18.32
CA ASP A 250 -6.59 12.92 19.57
C ASP A 250 -6.22 14.39 19.87
N LYS A 251 -7.24 15.23 19.98
CA LYS A 251 -7.08 16.66 20.28
C LYS A 251 -6.51 16.90 21.69
N GLN A 252 -6.91 16.09 22.68
CA GLN A 252 -6.45 16.23 24.06
C GLN A 252 -4.97 15.88 24.20
N LEU A 253 -4.53 14.78 23.57
CA LEU A 253 -3.11 14.40 23.56
C LEU A 253 -2.26 15.44 22.83
N ARG A 254 -2.78 16.01 21.73
CA ARG A 254 -2.09 17.09 21.02
C ARG A 254 -1.89 18.34 21.89
N GLU A 255 -2.92 18.74 22.62
CA GLU A 255 -2.88 19.87 23.56
C GLU A 255 -2.00 19.60 24.79
N GLN A 256 -1.88 18.36 25.24
CA GLN A 256 -1.08 17.96 26.40
C GLN A 256 0.33 17.46 26.05
N SER A 257 0.72 17.47 24.78
CA SER A 257 2.04 17.01 24.35
C SER A 257 3.17 17.90 24.88
N ILE A 258 4.35 17.33 25.15
CA ILE A 258 5.44 17.98 25.93
C ILE A 258 5.95 19.27 25.28
N GLY A 259 5.97 19.34 23.95
CA GLY A 259 6.34 20.55 23.22
C GLY A 259 5.19 21.55 23.05
N SER A 260 3.94 21.17 23.29
CA SER A 260 2.77 22.00 22.97
C SER A 260 2.79 23.30 23.78
N ALA A 261 2.24 24.38 23.21
CA ALA A 261 2.07 25.64 23.93
C ALA A 261 1.24 25.51 25.23
N GLY A 262 0.45 24.43 25.38
CA GLY A 262 -0.35 24.11 26.56
C GLY A 262 0.41 23.34 27.65
N PHE A 263 1.57 22.74 27.36
CA PHE A 263 2.31 21.95 28.36
C PHE A 263 2.87 22.82 29.50
N ARG A 264 3.01 24.13 29.29
CA ARG A 264 3.58 25.07 30.26
C ARG A 264 2.59 25.66 31.27
N SER A 265 1.34 25.19 31.39
CA SER A 265 0.35 25.85 32.26
C SER A 265 -0.41 24.94 33.24
N ARG A 266 0.23 23.91 33.79
CA ARG A 266 -0.31 23.22 34.99
C ARG A 266 0.66 23.19 36.17
N GLY A 267 1.22 24.36 36.48
CA GLY A 267 1.61 24.70 37.85
C GLY A 267 0.37 25.21 38.59
N GLY A 268 -0.18 24.40 39.50
CA GLY A 268 -1.31 24.81 40.32
C GLY A 268 -0.96 25.90 41.34
N PRO A 269 -2.00 26.54 41.89
CA PRO A 269 -2.09 26.82 43.33
C PRO A 269 -3.35 26.09 43.85
N GLY A 270 -3.35 25.33 44.94
CA GLY A 270 -2.65 25.59 46.19
C GLY A 270 -3.24 26.85 46.85
N GLY A 271 -4.41 26.76 47.52
CA GLY A 271 -4.89 27.86 48.35
C GLY A 271 -6.39 27.93 48.65
N LYS A 272 -6.75 27.41 49.85
CA LYS A 272 -7.99 27.50 50.63
C LYS A 272 -9.22 26.70 50.18
#